data_AF-A0A350UJS1-F1
#
_entry.id   AF-A0A350UJS1-F1
#
_cell.length_a   1.000
_cell.length_b   1.000
_cell.length_c   1.000
_cell.angle_alpha   90.00
_cell.angle_beta   90.00
_cell.angle_gamma   90.00
#
_symmetry.space_group_name_H-M   'P 1'
#
loop_
_entity.id
_entity.type
_entity.pdbx_description
1 polymer ?
#
loop_
_entity_poly.entity_id
_entity_poly.type
_entity_poly.pdbx_seq_one_letter_code
_entity_poly.pdbx_strand_id
1 'polypeptide(L)'
;MEAENLRRPLTAVADELQRTPEAIKEFLRRVLPREQWPWRRKPRWDRHEWDGIEQGENPNRRSKAAMRKHKQRIQKREIELEHQPLTVGQVARDIGRSRTTVQRLLKNGYLRRFKGGIAESSFEAFLRKHPHLVPYAKLAPAQREWLVLNGFPDQTLAVKAPSVRGLLE
;
A
#
# COMPACT_ATOMS: atom_id res chain seq x y z
N MET A 1 7.50 31.25 -1.20
CA MET A 1 6.25 31.52 -0.46
C MET A 1 5.12 30.90 -1.26
N GLU A 2 4.81 29.65 -0.94
CA GLU A 2 3.75 28.88 -1.59
C GLU A 2 2.40 29.46 -1.16
N ALA A 3 1.63 29.96 -2.13
CA ALA A 3 0.25 30.34 -1.90
C ALA A 3 -0.51 29.05 -1.55
N GLU A 4 -0.90 28.91 -0.28
CA GLU A 4 -1.90 27.94 0.14
C GLU A 4 -3.09 28.09 -0.80
N ASN A 5 -3.33 27.04 -1.61
CA ASN A 5 -4.56 26.89 -2.39
C ASN A 5 -5.73 26.84 -1.42
N LEU A 6 -6.22 28.01 -1.00
CA LEU A 6 -7.43 28.22 -0.23
C LEU A 6 -8.60 27.72 -1.07
N ARG A 7 -8.85 26.40 -0.97
CA ARG A 7 -10.01 25.75 -1.60
C ARG A 7 -11.25 26.50 -1.13
N ARG A 8 -11.97 27.13 -2.06
CA ARG A 8 -13.20 27.85 -1.75
C ARG A 8 -14.15 26.93 -0.95
N PRO A 9 -14.75 27.41 0.16
CA PRO A 9 -15.67 26.61 0.93
C PRO A 9 -16.86 26.21 0.04
N LEU A 10 -17.28 24.95 0.13
CA LEU A 10 -18.32 24.38 -0.73
C LEU A 10 -19.66 25.14 -0.65
N THR A 11 -19.91 25.82 0.48
CA THR A 11 -21.06 26.69 0.69
C THR A 11 -21.06 27.89 -0.24
N ALA A 12 -19.92 28.57 -0.43
CA ALA A 12 -19.83 29.71 -1.34
C ALA A 12 -20.10 29.31 -2.80
N VAL A 13 -19.66 28.12 -3.21
CA VAL A 13 -19.95 27.55 -4.54
C VAL A 13 -21.43 27.17 -4.67
N ALA A 14 -22.05 26.75 -3.58
CA ALA A 14 -23.47 26.40 -3.52
C ALA A 14 -24.37 27.63 -3.70
N ASP A 15 -24.03 28.72 -3.03
CA ASP A 15 -24.75 29.99 -3.11
C ASP A 15 -24.64 30.60 -4.51
N GLU A 16 -23.45 30.59 -5.11
CA GLU A 16 -23.21 31.09 -6.47
C GLU A 16 -24.01 30.33 -7.53
N LEU A 17 -24.11 29.01 -7.39
CA LEU A 17 -24.87 28.15 -8.30
C LEU A 17 -26.37 28.09 -7.98
N GLN A 18 -26.83 28.77 -6.92
CA GLN A 18 -28.20 28.68 -6.39
C GLN A 18 -28.65 27.23 -6.14
N ARG A 19 -27.75 26.40 -5.62
CA ARG A 19 -27.99 24.98 -5.33
C ARG A 19 -27.65 24.68 -3.88
N THR A 20 -28.21 23.59 -3.34
CA THR A 20 -27.80 23.13 -2.01
C THR A 20 -26.40 22.49 -2.07
N PRO A 21 -25.59 22.60 -1.01
CA PRO A 21 -24.29 21.91 -0.93
C PRO A 21 -24.41 20.40 -1.19
N GLU A 22 -25.52 19.78 -0.82
CA GLU A 22 -25.83 18.37 -1.04
C GLU A 22 -26.05 18.04 -2.51
N ALA A 23 -26.75 18.92 -3.24
CA ALA A 23 -26.95 18.75 -4.68
C ALA A 23 -25.63 18.82 -5.45
N ILE A 24 -24.72 19.72 -5.04
CA ILE A 24 -23.38 19.82 -5.63
C ILE A 24 -22.54 18.58 -5.28
N LYS A 25 -22.62 18.07 -4.04
CA LYS A 25 -21.95 16.82 -3.66
C LYS A 25 -22.42 15.65 -4.53
N GLU A 26 -23.73 15.52 -4.75
CA GLU A 26 -24.30 14.46 -5.60
C GLU A 26 -23.88 14.58 -7.06
N PHE A 27 -23.89 15.80 -7.62
CA PHE A 27 -23.37 16.04 -8.95
C PHE A 27 -21.90 15.62 -9.08
N LEU A 28 -21.05 16.08 -8.17
CA LEU A 28 -19.63 15.76 -8.15
C LEU A 28 -19.36 14.26 -7.92
N ARG A 29 -20.22 13.53 -7.20
CA ARG A 29 -20.13 12.06 -7.08
C ARG A 29 -20.35 11.32 -8.39
N ARG A 30 -21.15 11.88 -9.30
CA ARG A 30 -21.44 11.30 -10.62
C ARG A 30 -20.34 11.63 -11.62
N VAL A 31 -19.71 12.79 -11.48
CA VAL A 31 -18.74 13.33 -12.45
C VAL A 31 -17.30 12.95 -12.11
N LEU A 32 -16.93 12.93 -10.82
CA LEU A 32 -15.55 12.68 -10.40
C LEU A 32 -15.32 11.24 -9.92
N PRO A 33 -14.19 10.62 -10.28
CA PRO A 33 -13.72 9.38 -9.67
C PRO A 33 -13.66 9.51 -8.14
N ARG A 34 -13.85 8.38 -7.45
CA ARG A 34 -14.00 8.32 -5.98
C ARG A 34 -12.83 8.96 -5.23
N GLU A 35 -11.65 8.93 -5.82
CA GLU A 35 -10.38 9.38 -5.26
C GLU A 35 -10.22 10.91 -5.30
N GLN A 36 -11.04 11.60 -6.09
CA GLN A 36 -10.92 13.03 -6.36
C GLN A 36 -11.97 13.86 -5.60
N TRP A 37 -12.72 13.26 -4.67
CA TRP A 37 -13.78 13.97 -3.96
C TRP A 37 -13.20 15.00 -2.97
N PRO A 38 -13.60 16.29 -3.05
CA PRO A 38 -12.95 17.36 -2.31
C PRO A 38 -13.31 17.40 -0.81
N TRP A 39 -14.33 16.65 -0.37
CA TRP A 39 -14.64 16.46 1.06
C TRP A 39 -14.10 15.12 1.57
N ARG A 40 -13.36 15.16 2.68
CA ARG A 40 -13.01 13.94 3.42
C ARG A 40 -14.29 13.37 4.01
N ARG A 41 -14.68 12.14 3.61
CA ARG A 41 -15.76 11.43 4.30
C ARG A 41 -15.40 11.34 5.79
N LYS A 42 -16.35 11.67 6.67
CA LYS A 42 -16.22 11.39 8.10
C LYS A 42 -15.84 9.91 8.23
N PRO A 43 -14.68 9.57 8.81
CA PRO A 43 -14.27 8.19 8.94
C PRO A 43 -15.37 7.45 9.72
N ARG A 44 -15.60 6.18 9.37
CA ARG A 44 -16.64 5.36 10.01
C ARG A 44 -16.45 5.27 11.54
N TRP A 45 -15.22 5.50 11.98
CA TRP A 45 -14.78 5.59 13.37
C TRP A 45 -13.96 6.87 13.52
N ASP A 46 -14.33 7.70 14.48
CA ASP A 46 -13.58 8.89 14.87
C ASP A 46 -12.51 8.53 15.90
N ARG A 47 -11.37 9.24 15.95
CA ARG A 47 -10.21 8.88 16.82
C ARG A 47 -10.61 8.87 18.30
N HIS A 48 -11.46 9.80 18.71
CA HIS A 48 -12.03 9.83 20.05
C HIS A 48 -12.97 8.65 20.36
N GLU A 49 -13.65 8.09 19.35
CA GLU A 49 -14.46 6.87 19.51
C GLU A 49 -13.58 5.63 19.68
N TRP A 50 -12.39 5.60 19.08
CA TRP A 50 -11.41 4.53 19.29
C TRP A 50 -10.91 4.53 20.73
N ASP A 51 -10.48 5.69 21.23
CA ASP A 51 -9.88 5.83 22.54
C ASP A 51 -10.89 5.49 23.66
N GLY A 52 -12.13 5.97 23.54
CA GLY A 52 -13.20 5.64 24.49
C GLY A 52 -13.51 4.13 24.51
N ILE A 53 -13.58 3.47 23.36
CA ILE A 53 -13.86 2.03 23.30
C ILE A 53 -12.69 1.19 23.83
N GLU A 54 -11.44 1.61 23.65
CA GLU A 54 -10.29 0.93 24.27
C GLU A 54 -10.31 1.03 25.80
N GLN A 55 -10.66 2.22 26.33
CA GLN A 55 -10.82 2.49 27.75
C GLN A 55 -12.07 1.86 28.38
N GLY A 56 -12.94 1.24 27.57
CA GLY A 56 -14.13 0.50 28.03
C GLY A 56 -15.41 1.33 28.06
N GLU A 57 -15.34 2.58 27.61
CA GLU A 57 -16.51 3.41 27.37
C GLU A 57 -17.27 2.93 26.13
N ASN A 58 -18.58 3.16 26.10
CA ASN A 58 -19.42 2.75 24.98
C ASN A 58 -20.23 3.93 24.42
N PRO A 59 -19.55 4.95 23.85
CA PRO A 59 -20.20 6.20 23.43
C PRO A 59 -21.29 6.00 22.36
N ASN A 60 -21.30 4.85 21.66
CA ASN A 60 -22.21 4.59 20.54
C ASN A 60 -22.86 3.19 20.53
N ARG A 61 -22.94 2.48 21.68
CA ARG A 61 -23.39 1.07 21.78
C ARG A 61 -22.60 0.07 20.90
N ARG A 62 -21.37 0.40 20.51
CA ARG A 62 -20.49 -0.43 19.67
C ARG A 62 -19.46 -1.17 20.53
N SER A 63 -19.21 -2.44 20.21
CA SER A 63 -18.32 -3.29 21.01
C SER A 63 -16.87 -3.29 20.52
N LYS A 64 -15.93 -3.61 21.44
CA LYS A 64 -14.51 -3.87 21.13
C LYS A 64 -14.33 -4.90 19.99
N ALA A 65 -15.23 -5.87 19.87
CA ALA A 65 -15.20 -6.87 18.80
C ALA A 65 -15.49 -6.28 17.41
N ALA A 66 -16.40 -5.30 17.33
CA ALA A 66 -16.71 -4.60 16.08
C ALA A 66 -15.53 -3.73 15.62
N MET A 67 -14.86 -3.06 16.55
CA MET A 67 -13.64 -2.29 16.31
C MET A 67 -12.51 -3.19 15.80
N ARG A 68 -12.26 -4.32 16.48
CA ARG A 68 -11.26 -5.31 16.07
C ARG A 68 -11.50 -5.84 14.65
N LYS A 69 -12.76 -6.20 14.32
CA LYS A 69 -13.13 -6.63 12.96
C LYS A 69 -12.92 -5.53 11.92
N HIS A 70 -13.15 -4.27 12.27
CA HIS A 70 -12.92 -3.14 11.38
C HIS A 70 -11.42 -2.91 11.13
N LYS A 71 -10.60 -2.89 12.18
CA LYS A 71 -9.13 -2.82 12.10
C LYS A 71 -8.57 -3.92 11.21
N GLN A 72 -9.03 -5.15 11.42
CA GLN A 72 -8.63 -6.30 10.61
C GLN A 72 -9.00 -6.15 9.14
N ARG A 73 -10.16 -5.55 8.83
CA ARG A 73 -10.57 -5.29 7.44
C ARG A 73 -9.77 -4.16 6.79
N ILE A 74 -9.40 -3.12 7.54
CA ILE A 74 -8.54 -2.05 7.03
C ILE A 74 -7.15 -2.61 6.73
N GLN A 75 -6.53 -3.31 7.69
CA GLN A 75 -5.23 -3.95 7.49
C GLN A 75 -5.25 -4.93 6.31
N LYS A 76 -6.29 -5.79 6.23
CA LYS A 76 -6.45 -6.70 5.10
C LYS A 76 -6.57 -5.96 3.77
N ARG A 77 -7.25 -4.82 3.75
CA ARG A 77 -7.44 -4.00 2.55
C ARG A 77 -6.19 -3.22 2.16
N GLU A 78 -5.43 -2.70 3.12
CA GLU A 78 -4.11 -2.10 2.87
C GLU A 78 -3.17 -3.15 2.24
N ILE A 79 -3.07 -4.33 2.86
CA ILE A 79 -2.31 -5.47 2.31
C ILE A 79 -2.80 -5.87 0.91
N GLU A 80 -4.09 -5.73 0.62
CA GLU A 80 -4.68 -6.07 -0.69
C GLU A 80 -4.53 -4.99 -1.77
N LEU A 81 -4.39 -3.72 -1.38
CA LEU A 81 -4.23 -2.56 -2.27
C LEU A 81 -2.77 -2.26 -2.59
N GLU A 82 -1.86 -2.58 -1.69
CA GLU A 82 -0.46 -2.19 -1.80
C GLU A 82 0.34 -3.06 -2.79
N HIS A 83 -0.11 -4.27 -3.13
CA HIS A 83 0.73 -5.20 -3.90
C HIS A 83 0.01 -5.87 -5.08
N GLN A 84 0.46 -5.55 -6.29
CA GLN A 84 0.13 -6.33 -7.48
C GLN A 84 0.88 -7.67 -7.38
N PRO A 85 0.24 -8.83 -7.55
CA PRO A 85 0.92 -10.11 -7.35
C PRO A 85 2.03 -10.30 -8.39
N LEU A 86 3.26 -10.53 -7.94
CA LEU A 86 4.41 -10.77 -8.80
C LEU A 86 4.25 -12.09 -9.56
N THR A 87 4.56 -12.09 -10.84
CA THR A 87 4.57 -13.33 -11.61
C THR A 87 5.83 -14.15 -11.29
N VAL A 88 5.73 -15.49 -11.48
CA VAL A 88 6.89 -16.38 -11.38
C VAL A 88 8.03 -15.95 -12.33
N GLY A 89 7.67 -15.41 -13.49
CA GLY A 89 8.64 -14.91 -14.47
C GLY A 89 9.40 -13.67 -14.00
N GLN A 90 8.71 -12.71 -13.37
CA GLN A 90 9.33 -11.53 -12.77
C GLN A 90 10.29 -11.94 -11.65
N VAL A 91 9.81 -12.70 -10.66
CA VAL A 91 10.66 -13.15 -9.54
C VAL A 91 11.88 -13.92 -10.03
N ALA A 92 11.73 -14.79 -11.04
CA ALA A 92 12.84 -15.54 -11.62
C ALA A 92 13.91 -14.61 -12.23
N ARG A 93 13.47 -13.59 -12.97
CA ARG A 93 14.36 -12.58 -13.54
C ARG A 93 15.07 -11.79 -12.45
N ASP A 94 14.33 -11.33 -11.45
CA ASP A 94 14.84 -10.45 -10.39
C ASP A 94 15.92 -11.13 -9.55
N ILE A 95 15.74 -12.42 -9.22
CA ILE A 95 16.73 -13.19 -8.46
C ILE A 95 17.77 -13.90 -9.34
N GLY A 96 17.69 -13.75 -10.67
CA GLY A 96 18.57 -14.43 -11.63
C GLY A 96 18.55 -15.96 -11.51
N ARG A 97 17.37 -16.56 -11.34
CA ARG A 97 17.17 -18.02 -11.30
C ARG A 97 16.15 -18.45 -12.34
N SER A 98 16.07 -19.75 -12.62
CA SER A 98 15.05 -20.29 -13.51
C SER A 98 13.66 -20.27 -12.86
N ARG A 99 12.61 -20.25 -13.71
CA ARG A 99 11.21 -20.38 -13.24
C ARG A 99 11.00 -21.66 -12.42
N THR A 100 11.66 -22.76 -12.80
CA THR A 100 11.61 -24.03 -12.07
C THR A 100 12.16 -23.90 -10.66
N THR A 101 13.24 -23.14 -10.46
CA THR A 101 13.77 -22.84 -9.12
C THR A 101 12.76 -22.05 -8.29
N VAL A 102 12.12 -21.03 -8.87
CA VAL A 102 11.06 -20.26 -8.18
C VAL A 102 9.87 -21.14 -7.80
N GLN A 103 9.47 -22.07 -8.68
CA GLN A 103 8.43 -23.06 -8.37
C GLN A 103 8.84 -23.99 -7.22
N ARG A 104 10.11 -24.39 -7.13
CA ARG A 104 10.63 -25.13 -5.96
C ARG A 104 10.61 -24.29 -4.69
N LEU A 105 10.97 -23.01 -4.77
CA LEU A 105 10.88 -22.09 -3.61
C LEU A 105 9.44 -21.96 -3.10
N LEU A 106 8.46 -21.94 -4.00
CA LEU A 106 7.04 -22.00 -3.65
C LEU A 106 6.66 -23.33 -3.00
N LYS A 107 7.13 -24.46 -3.56
CA LYS A 107 6.87 -25.79 -3.01
C LYS A 107 7.47 -25.97 -1.61
N ASN A 108 8.65 -25.39 -1.38
CA ASN A 108 9.39 -25.46 -0.13
C ASN A 108 8.94 -24.40 0.89
N GLY A 109 7.94 -23.56 0.55
CA GLY A 109 7.37 -22.58 1.47
C GLY A 109 8.20 -21.31 1.69
N TYR A 110 9.29 -21.12 0.94
CA TYR A 110 10.09 -19.89 0.99
C TYR A 110 9.38 -18.70 0.35
N LEU A 111 8.52 -18.97 -0.64
CA LEU A 111 7.64 -17.99 -1.27
C LEU A 111 6.19 -18.41 -1.09
N ARG A 112 5.27 -17.43 -1.02
CA ARG A 112 3.83 -17.65 -0.86
C ARG A 112 3.06 -17.10 -2.05
N ARG A 113 2.05 -17.86 -2.50
CA ARG A 113 1.12 -17.43 -3.55
C ARG A 113 0.11 -16.40 -3.03
N PHE A 114 -0.22 -15.44 -3.87
CA PHE A 114 -1.30 -14.47 -3.66
C PHE A 114 -1.98 -14.13 -4.99
N LYS A 115 -3.31 -14.23 -5.05
CA LYS A 115 -4.15 -13.93 -6.24
C LYS A 115 -3.58 -14.48 -7.56
N GLY A 116 -3.07 -15.72 -7.55
CA GLY A 116 -2.49 -16.37 -8.74
C GLY A 116 -1.01 -16.06 -9.03
N GLY A 117 -0.42 -15.05 -8.40
CA GLY A 117 1.02 -14.76 -8.42
C GLY A 117 1.69 -15.02 -7.07
N ILE A 118 2.80 -14.33 -6.83
CA ILE A 118 3.64 -14.36 -5.63
C ILE A 118 3.40 -13.05 -4.87
N ALA A 119 3.18 -13.12 -3.56
CA ALA A 119 3.03 -11.91 -2.75
C ALA A 119 4.35 -11.14 -2.70
N GLU A 120 4.33 -9.83 -2.96
CA GLU A 120 5.51 -8.96 -2.82
C GLU A 120 6.10 -9.03 -1.40
N SER A 121 5.26 -8.94 -0.37
CA SER A 121 5.69 -9.11 1.03
C SER A 121 6.35 -10.46 1.31
N SER A 122 5.92 -11.53 0.62
CA SER A 122 6.59 -12.83 0.71
C SER A 122 7.93 -12.84 0.00
N PHE A 123 8.04 -12.09 -1.11
CA PHE A 123 9.28 -11.94 -1.84
C PHE A 123 10.30 -11.12 -1.04
N GLU A 124 9.92 -9.98 -0.48
CA GLU A 124 10.77 -9.20 0.43
C GLU A 124 11.24 -10.03 1.63
N ALA A 125 10.32 -10.75 2.28
CA ALA A 125 10.64 -11.61 3.41
C ALA A 125 11.62 -12.72 3.01
N PHE A 126 11.50 -13.26 1.80
CA PHE A 126 12.44 -14.22 1.24
C PHE A 126 13.84 -13.60 1.07
N LEU A 127 13.95 -12.39 0.52
CA LEU A 127 15.24 -11.71 0.33
C LEU A 127 15.94 -11.44 1.66
N ARG A 128 15.20 -11.03 2.70
CA ARG A 128 15.74 -10.78 4.04
C ARG A 128 16.18 -12.05 4.75
N LYS A 129 15.37 -13.12 4.69
CA LYS A 129 15.59 -14.35 5.47
C LYS A 129 16.51 -15.35 4.78
N HIS A 130 16.51 -15.39 3.46
CA HIS A 130 17.25 -16.38 2.67
C HIS A 130 18.15 -15.74 1.59
N PRO A 131 19.01 -14.76 1.94
CA PRO A 131 19.84 -14.07 0.96
C PRO A 131 20.81 -15.02 0.24
N HIS A 132 21.24 -16.10 0.91
CA HIS A 132 22.13 -17.14 0.36
C HIS A 132 21.54 -17.90 -0.84
N LEU A 133 20.22 -17.89 -1.05
CA LEU A 133 19.60 -18.55 -2.19
C LEU A 133 19.68 -17.71 -3.48
N VAL A 134 19.96 -16.42 -3.35
CA VAL A 134 20.11 -15.47 -4.46
C VAL A 134 21.58 -15.40 -4.86
N PRO A 135 21.93 -15.66 -6.14
CA PRO A 135 23.30 -15.56 -6.65
C PRO A 135 23.70 -14.09 -6.89
N TYR A 136 23.60 -13.25 -5.85
CA TYR A 136 23.68 -11.78 -5.92
C TYR A 136 24.90 -11.27 -6.70
N ALA A 137 26.09 -11.82 -6.45
CA ALA A 137 27.32 -11.43 -7.12
C ALA A 137 27.32 -11.66 -8.65
N LYS A 138 26.45 -12.55 -9.16
CA LYS A 138 26.35 -12.88 -10.59
C LYS A 138 25.26 -12.08 -11.31
N LEU A 139 24.51 -11.24 -10.58
CA LEU A 139 23.42 -10.44 -11.15
C LEU A 139 23.97 -9.16 -11.80
N ALA A 140 23.22 -8.65 -12.78
CA ALA A 140 23.52 -7.35 -13.37
C ALA A 140 23.38 -6.24 -12.29
N PRO A 141 24.11 -5.11 -12.40
CA PRO A 141 24.05 -4.03 -11.41
C PRO A 141 22.63 -3.54 -11.10
N ALA A 142 21.82 -3.29 -12.14
CA ALA A 142 20.42 -2.87 -11.98
C ALA A 142 19.55 -3.89 -11.22
N GLN A 143 19.81 -5.18 -11.37
CA GLN A 143 19.10 -6.22 -10.63
C GLN A 143 19.53 -6.24 -9.16
N ARG A 144 20.82 -6.01 -8.89
CA ARG A 144 21.32 -5.89 -7.51
C ARG A 144 20.70 -4.70 -6.79
N GLU A 145 20.65 -3.55 -7.45
CA GLU A 145 19.92 -2.35 -6.99
C GLU A 145 18.47 -2.63 -6.66
N TRP A 146 17.76 -3.28 -7.58
CA TRP A 146 16.38 -3.67 -7.38
C TRP A 146 16.20 -4.56 -6.13
N LEU A 147 17.06 -5.56 -5.93
CA LEU A 147 16.96 -6.44 -4.76
C LEU A 147 17.24 -5.70 -3.45
N VAL A 148 18.19 -4.78 -3.42
CA VAL A 148 18.49 -3.96 -2.23
C VAL A 148 17.30 -3.08 -1.86
N LEU A 149 16.63 -2.46 -2.84
CA LEU A 149 15.40 -1.70 -2.61
C LEU A 149 14.28 -2.56 -1.99
N ASN A 150 14.21 -3.83 -2.38
CA ASN A 150 13.26 -4.80 -1.85
C ASN A 150 13.72 -5.44 -0.52
N GLY A 151 14.78 -4.92 0.09
CA GLY A 151 15.26 -5.34 1.42
C GLY A 151 16.29 -6.47 1.42
N PHE A 152 16.97 -6.75 0.30
CA PHE A 152 18.11 -7.66 0.29
C PHE A 152 19.30 -7.05 1.05
N PRO A 153 19.94 -7.80 1.97
CA PRO A 153 21.09 -7.30 2.72
C PRO A 153 22.36 -7.33 1.84
N ASP A 154 22.74 -6.18 1.27
CA ASP A 154 24.03 -6.05 0.59
C ASP A 154 25.17 -5.88 1.62
N GLN A 155 25.99 -6.92 1.77
CA GLN A 155 27.15 -6.91 2.67
C GLN A 155 28.30 -6.04 2.15
N THR A 156 28.32 -5.72 0.86
CA THR A 156 29.41 -4.96 0.23
C THR A 156 29.16 -3.45 0.22
N LEU A 157 27.93 -3.00 0.53
CA LEU A 157 27.49 -1.60 0.44
C LEU A 157 27.81 -0.91 -0.90
N ALA A 158 28.16 -1.69 -1.94
CA ALA A 158 28.62 -1.17 -3.23
C ALA A 158 27.46 -0.54 -4.01
N VAL A 159 26.23 -0.93 -3.69
CA VAL A 159 25.02 -0.46 -4.32
C VAL A 159 24.43 0.67 -3.49
N LYS A 160 24.59 1.92 -3.97
CA LYS A 160 23.86 3.07 -3.43
C LYS A 160 22.38 2.81 -3.64
N ALA A 161 21.57 2.83 -2.57
CA ALA A 161 20.13 2.90 -2.72
C ALA A 161 19.81 4.09 -3.65
N PRO A 162 19.13 3.89 -4.79
CA PRO A 162 18.85 4.99 -5.69
C PRO A 162 18.06 6.05 -4.93
N SER A 163 18.50 7.30 -5.06
CA SER A 163 17.80 8.43 -4.47
C SER A 163 16.39 8.47 -5.04
N VAL A 164 15.38 8.53 -4.18
CA VAL A 164 13.97 8.69 -4.59
C VAL A 164 13.72 10.11 -5.16
N ARG A 165 14.74 10.99 -5.18
CA ARG A 165 14.70 12.28 -5.86
C ARG A 165 14.67 12.08 -7.38
N GLY A 166 13.52 12.34 -7.99
CA GLY A 166 13.33 12.38 -9.45
C GLY A 166 12.36 11.35 -10.03
N LEU A 167 11.78 10.45 -9.23
CA LEU A 167 10.74 9.51 -9.69
C LEU A 167 9.31 10.11 -9.64
N LEU A 168 9.17 11.33 -9.13
CA LEU A 168 7.89 12.04 -8.97
C LEU A 168 7.96 13.50 -9.47
N GLU A 169 8.90 13.82 -10.37
CA GLU A 169 8.88 15.09 -11.12
C GLU A 169 8.21 14.90 -12.48
#